data_AF-A0A938S6W8-F1
#
_entry.id   AF-A0A938S6W8-F1
#
_cell.length_a   1.000
_cell.length_b   1.000
_cell.length_c   1.000
_cell.angle_alpha   90.00
_cell.angle_beta   90.00
_cell.angle_gamma   90.00
#
_symmetry.space_group_name_H-M   'P 1'
#
loop_
_entity.id
_entity.type
_entity.pdbx_description
1 polymer ?
#
loop_
_entity_poly.entity_id
_entity_poly.type
_entity_poly.pdbx_seq_one_letter_code
_entity_poly.pdbx_strand_id
1 'polypeptide(L)'
;MSRILFLILMTILPLAAMAQAAKQTAAKRSAVEAGRPPQINRGDLVGNMELLNLWGERPAAVQRLYEAAYQVLAARPDATFADLARDGAVQRLCAEAGVTHFGGPMLGAVRPDGAAVWLRTLRPAKVEVLVTVDGQEKTFGPVESTEQSDLAAVVTVTGLKPGQRYPYRVLVDGQAIAVAAPGTLVTAPAAGPAKARIVFGSCFHRWGLVPQRYDLSLGLT
;
A
#
# COMPACT_ATOMS: atom_id res chain seq x y z
N MET A 1 72.53 14.67 -17.06
CA MET A 1 71.62 13.50 -17.17
C MET A 1 70.24 13.90 -16.66
N SER A 2 69.20 13.48 -17.37
CA SER A 2 67.78 13.46 -16.95
C SER A 2 66.99 14.77 -16.94
N ARG A 3 66.68 15.26 -18.14
CA ARG A 3 65.43 15.97 -18.46
C ARG A 3 64.95 15.38 -19.79
N ILE A 4 63.64 15.17 -19.94
CA ILE A 4 62.96 14.48 -21.07
C ILE A 4 62.83 12.97 -20.87
N LEU A 5 61.87 12.54 -20.03
CA LEU A 5 61.11 11.29 -20.27
C LEU A 5 59.88 11.17 -19.34
N PHE A 6 58.97 12.15 -19.35
CA PHE A 6 57.73 12.06 -18.55
C PHE A 6 56.56 12.76 -19.25
N LEU A 7 56.35 12.47 -20.54
CA LEU A 7 55.28 13.14 -21.30
C LEU A 7 54.54 12.26 -22.33
N ILE A 8 54.68 10.93 -22.28
CA ILE A 8 53.92 10.05 -23.19
C ILE A 8 53.42 8.83 -22.43
N LEU A 9 52.39 8.99 -21.58
CA LEU A 9 51.47 7.89 -21.24
C LEU A 9 50.17 8.37 -20.58
N MET A 10 49.51 9.39 -21.12
CA MET A 10 48.28 9.93 -20.52
C MET A 10 47.16 10.23 -21.54
N THR A 11 47.10 9.50 -22.66
CA THR A 11 46.04 9.74 -23.68
C THR A 11 45.54 8.50 -24.42
N ILE A 12 45.55 7.29 -23.83
CA ILE A 12 44.91 6.11 -24.48
C ILE A 12 44.03 5.27 -23.53
N LEU A 13 43.68 5.77 -22.34
CA LEU A 13 42.79 5.04 -21.41
C LEU A 13 41.33 5.53 -21.22
N PRO A 14 40.75 6.49 -21.97
CA PRO A 14 39.32 6.78 -21.78
C PRO A 14 38.41 5.82 -22.58
N LEU A 15 38.82 5.35 -23.75
CA LEU A 15 37.88 4.67 -24.67
C LEU A 15 37.50 3.25 -24.23
N ALA A 16 38.47 2.47 -23.73
CA ALA A 16 38.23 1.11 -23.26
C ALA A 16 37.40 1.11 -21.96
N ALA A 17 37.68 2.04 -21.04
CA ALA A 17 36.92 2.20 -19.80
C ALA A 17 35.47 2.66 -20.05
N MET A 18 35.27 3.59 -20.99
CA MET A 18 33.93 4.04 -21.39
C MET A 18 33.15 2.94 -22.13
N ALA A 19 33.79 2.15 -22.99
CA ALA A 19 33.16 1.01 -23.65
C ALA A 19 32.76 -0.09 -22.66
N GLN A 20 33.57 -0.33 -21.63
CA GLN A 20 33.28 -1.30 -20.57
C GLN A 20 32.11 -0.81 -19.69
N ALA A 21 32.08 0.48 -19.34
CA ALA A 21 30.98 1.09 -18.59
C ALA A 21 29.65 1.07 -19.38
N ALA A 22 29.70 1.31 -20.70
CA ALA A 22 28.53 1.22 -21.57
C ALA A 22 28.00 -0.21 -21.67
N LYS A 23 28.88 -1.22 -21.82
CA LYS A 23 28.49 -2.64 -21.82
C LYS A 23 27.89 -3.08 -20.48
N GLN A 24 28.47 -2.66 -19.36
CA GLN A 24 27.92 -2.96 -18.03
C GLN A 24 26.56 -2.30 -17.80
N THR A 25 26.36 -1.10 -18.32
CA THR A 25 25.07 -0.39 -18.23
C THR A 25 24.01 -1.05 -19.12
N ALA A 26 24.38 -1.50 -20.32
CA ALA A 26 23.50 -2.23 -21.23
C ALA A 26 23.11 -3.62 -20.67
N ALA A 27 24.06 -4.35 -20.09
CA ALA A 27 23.79 -5.64 -19.43
C ALA A 27 22.91 -5.48 -18.18
N LYS A 28 23.09 -4.41 -17.39
CA LYS A 28 22.18 -4.09 -16.28
C LYS A 28 20.77 -3.75 -16.78
N ARG A 29 20.64 -2.98 -17.87
CA ARG A 29 19.33 -2.70 -18.47
C ARG A 29 18.65 -3.96 -18.99
N SER A 30 19.37 -4.83 -19.70
CA SER A 30 18.80 -6.07 -20.22
C SER A 30 18.38 -7.05 -19.11
N ALA A 31 19.13 -7.10 -18.00
CA ALA A 31 18.75 -7.90 -16.83
C ALA A 31 17.50 -7.34 -16.12
N VAL A 32 17.36 -6.02 -16.04
CA VAL A 32 16.16 -5.36 -15.50
C VAL A 32 14.94 -5.56 -16.41
N GLU A 33 15.16 -5.60 -17.72
CA GLU A 33 14.11 -5.77 -18.73
C GLU A 33 13.66 -7.23 -18.87
N ALA A 34 14.60 -8.19 -18.76
CA ALA A 34 14.30 -9.63 -18.76
C ALA A 34 13.55 -10.12 -17.50
N GLY A 35 13.61 -9.36 -16.40
CA GLY A 35 12.84 -9.62 -15.18
C GLY A 35 11.51 -8.86 -15.11
N ARG A 36 11.16 -8.06 -16.13
CA ARG A 36 9.93 -7.27 -16.14
C ARG A 36 8.76 -8.13 -16.59
N PRO A 37 7.71 -8.31 -15.77
CA PRO A 37 6.51 -9.00 -16.22
C PRO A 37 5.91 -8.27 -17.43
N PRO A 38 5.25 -9.01 -18.35
CA PRO A 38 4.61 -8.42 -19.52
C PRO A 38 3.66 -7.28 -19.12
N GLN A 39 3.51 -6.28 -19.99
CA GLN A 39 2.69 -5.11 -19.71
C GLN A 39 1.20 -5.50 -19.73
N ILE A 40 0.62 -5.66 -18.54
CA ILE A 40 -0.79 -6.04 -18.37
C ILE A 40 -1.65 -4.77 -18.54
N ASN A 41 -2.28 -4.61 -19.71
CA ASN A 41 -2.97 -3.36 -20.07
C ASN A 41 -4.44 -3.54 -20.51
N ARG A 42 -5.09 -4.65 -20.14
CA ARG A 42 -6.34 -5.02 -20.81
C ARG A 42 -7.65 -4.52 -20.22
N GLY A 43 -7.68 -3.96 -19.01
CA GLY A 43 -8.97 -3.47 -18.50
C GLY A 43 -10.02 -4.57 -18.26
N ASP A 44 -9.70 -5.83 -18.52
CA ASP A 44 -10.58 -6.99 -18.44
C ASP A 44 -10.25 -7.84 -17.20
N LEU A 45 -11.06 -8.87 -16.95
CA LEU A 45 -10.87 -9.80 -15.84
C LEU A 45 -9.52 -10.51 -15.94
N VAL A 46 -9.14 -10.98 -17.14
CA VAL A 46 -7.88 -11.71 -17.38
C VAL A 46 -6.68 -10.86 -16.92
N GLY A 47 -6.58 -9.62 -17.39
CA GLY A 47 -5.51 -8.73 -16.96
C GLY A 47 -5.55 -8.39 -15.47
N ASN A 48 -6.74 -8.29 -14.86
CA ASN A 48 -6.78 -8.10 -13.40
C ASN A 48 -6.27 -9.31 -12.64
N MET A 49 -6.60 -10.52 -13.09
CA MET A 49 -6.15 -11.76 -12.44
C MET A 49 -4.63 -11.92 -12.57
N GLU A 50 -4.06 -11.56 -13.72
CA GLU A 50 -2.60 -11.49 -13.90
C GLU A 50 -1.97 -10.49 -12.92
N LEU A 51 -2.59 -9.31 -12.73
CA LEU A 51 -2.10 -8.30 -11.78
C LEU A 51 -2.21 -8.76 -10.32
N LEU A 52 -3.32 -9.40 -9.95
CA LEU A 52 -3.54 -9.95 -8.62
C LEU A 52 -2.46 -10.99 -8.25
N ASN A 53 -2.03 -11.77 -9.24
CA ASN A 53 -1.06 -12.86 -9.08
C ASN A 53 0.38 -12.44 -9.46
N LEU A 54 0.65 -11.15 -9.70
CA LEU A 54 1.92 -10.64 -10.22
C LEU A 54 3.15 -11.03 -9.38
N TRP A 55 2.97 -11.13 -8.06
CA TRP A 55 4.02 -11.51 -7.10
C TRP A 55 3.79 -12.88 -6.46
N GLY A 56 3.04 -13.74 -7.14
CA GLY A 56 2.71 -15.08 -6.68
C GLY A 56 1.22 -15.34 -6.64
N GLU A 57 0.84 -16.58 -6.93
CA GLU A 57 -0.56 -16.98 -6.99
C GLU A 57 -1.26 -16.81 -5.64
N ARG A 58 -2.43 -16.16 -5.67
CA ARG A 58 -3.26 -15.93 -4.49
C ARG A 58 -4.09 -17.17 -4.16
N PRO A 59 -4.46 -17.39 -2.88
CA PRO A 59 -5.35 -18.49 -2.51
C PRO A 59 -6.64 -18.48 -3.34
N ALA A 60 -7.14 -19.66 -3.70
CA ALA A 60 -8.32 -19.78 -4.57
C ALA A 60 -9.55 -19.01 -4.04
N ALA A 61 -9.75 -18.94 -2.72
CA ALA A 61 -10.82 -18.15 -2.13
C ALA A 61 -10.68 -16.64 -2.41
N VAL A 62 -9.46 -16.10 -2.38
CA VAL A 62 -9.18 -14.70 -2.71
C VAL A 62 -9.39 -14.44 -4.21
N GLN A 63 -8.98 -15.37 -5.06
CA GLN A 63 -9.19 -15.27 -6.51
C GLN A 63 -10.68 -15.24 -6.86
N ARG A 64 -11.50 -16.14 -6.28
CA ARG A 64 -12.96 -16.14 -6.46
C ARG A 64 -13.61 -14.85 -5.96
N LEU A 65 -13.19 -14.36 -4.78
CA LEU A 65 -13.69 -13.09 -4.24
C LEU A 65 -13.38 -11.93 -5.20
N TYR A 66 -12.16 -11.87 -5.72
CA TYR A 66 -11.75 -10.83 -6.65
C TYR A 66 -12.57 -10.88 -7.94
N GLU A 67 -12.76 -12.07 -8.51
CA GLU A 67 -13.59 -12.27 -9.71
C GLU A 67 -15.04 -11.83 -9.47
N ALA A 68 -15.66 -12.23 -8.36
CA ALA A 68 -17.02 -11.83 -8.01
C ALA A 68 -17.13 -10.30 -7.85
N ALA A 69 -16.17 -9.68 -7.16
CA ALA A 69 -16.13 -8.24 -7.01
C ALA A 69 -15.95 -7.51 -8.36
N TYR A 70 -15.10 -8.04 -9.24
CA TYR A 70 -14.93 -7.52 -10.59
C TYR A 70 -16.23 -7.57 -11.38
N GLN A 71 -16.96 -8.71 -11.35
CA GLN A 71 -18.24 -8.85 -12.07
C GLN A 71 -19.25 -7.78 -11.63
N VAL A 72 -19.38 -7.54 -10.32
CA VAL A 72 -20.28 -6.50 -9.78
C VAL A 72 -19.85 -5.11 -10.23
N LEU A 73 -18.56 -4.76 -10.08
CA LEU A 73 -18.05 -3.43 -10.39
C LEU A 73 -17.97 -3.15 -11.90
N ALA A 74 -17.79 -4.17 -12.73
CA ALA A 74 -17.75 -4.03 -14.18
C ALA A 74 -19.14 -4.04 -14.82
N ALA A 75 -20.17 -4.51 -14.12
CA ALA A 75 -21.54 -4.58 -14.66
C ALA A 75 -22.11 -3.20 -14.98
N ARG A 76 -21.75 -2.17 -14.21
CA ARG A 76 -22.19 -0.78 -14.42
C ARG A 76 -21.07 0.22 -14.09
N PRO A 77 -20.93 1.31 -14.85
CA PRO A 77 -19.88 2.31 -14.62
C PRO A 77 -20.03 3.08 -13.30
N ASP A 78 -21.24 3.11 -12.74
CA ASP A 78 -21.57 3.74 -11.45
C ASP A 78 -21.64 2.74 -10.29
N ALA A 79 -21.21 1.49 -10.48
CA ALA A 79 -21.15 0.50 -9.41
C ALA A 79 -20.16 0.92 -8.33
N THR A 80 -20.53 0.63 -7.08
CA THR A 80 -19.87 1.09 -5.85
C THR A 80 -19.57 -0.07 -4.92
N PHE A 81 -18.89 0.19 -3.79
CA PHE A 81 -18.72 -0.84 -2.76
C PHE A 81 -20.01 -1.10 -1.99
N ALA A 82 -20.98 -0.19 -2.01
CA ALA A 82 -22.33 -0.49 -1.53
C ALA A 82 -22.99 -1.60 -2.37
N ASP A 83 -22.72 -1.69 -3.68
CA ASP A 83 -23.22 -2.79 -4.52
C ASP A 83 -22.54 -4.12 -4.15
N LEU A 84 -21.23 -4.11 -3.88
CA LEU A 84 -20.51 -5.28 -3.35
C LEU A 84 -21.06 -5.75 -2.00
N ALA A 85 -21.48 -4.82 -1.15
CA ALA A 85 -22.02 -5.12 0.15
C ALA A 85 -23.38 -5.82 0.11
N ARG A 86 -24.19 -5.48 -0.91
CA ARG A 86 -25.50 -6.10 -1.14
C ARG A 86 -25.40 -7.44 -1.89
N ASP A 87 -24.29 -7.71 -2.56
CA ASP A 87 -24.10 -8.96 -3.29
C ASP A 87 -23.84 -10.15 -2.35
N GLY A 88 -24.77 -11.09 -2.31
CA GLY A 88 -24.70 -12.25 -1.41
C GLY A 88 -23.56 -13.21 -1.75
N ALA A 89 -23.08 -13.28 -2.99
CA ALA A 89 -21.93 -14.11 -3.35
C ALA A 89 -20.63 -13.48 -2.84
N VAL A 90 -20.47 -12.16 -3.00
CA VAL A 90 -19.34 -11.41 -2.45
C VAL A 90 -19.28 -11.56 -0.94
N GLN A 91 -20.40 -11.42 -0.22
CA GLN A 91 -20.42 -11.57 1.24
C GLN A 91 -19.98 -12.97 1.70
N ARG A 92 -20.46 -14.04 1.03
CA ARG A 92 -20.02 -15.42 1.33
C ARG A 92 -18.53 -15.61 1.06
N LEU A 93 -18.04 -15.11 -0.07
CA LEU A 93 -16.64 -15.23 -0.47
C LEU A 93 -15.71 -14.42 0.45
N CYS A 94 -16.15 -13.26 0.97
CA CYS A 94 -15.42 -12.53 2.00
C CYS A 94 -15.25 -13.38 3.27
N ALA A 95 -16.31 -14.04 3.74
CA ALA A 95 -16.26 -14.92 4.90
C ALA A 95 -15.34 -16.13 4.67
N GLU A 96 -15.45 -16.80 3.51
CA GLU A 96 -14.57 -17.91 3.13
C GLU A 96 -13.09 -17.51 3.06
N ALA A 97 -12.80 -16.31 2.54
CA ALA A 97 -11.45 -15.79 2.39
C ALA A 97 -10.88 -15.14 3.66
N GLY A 98 -11.66 -15.02 4.73
CA GLY A 98 -11.27 -14.33 5.97
C GLY A 98 -11.08 -12.81 5.79
N VAL A 99 -11.69 -12.22 4.76
CA VAL A 99 -11.65 -10.77 4.52
C VAL A 99 -12.63 -10.10 5.47
N THR A 100 -12.16 -9.08 6.18
CA THR A 100 -12.95 -8.36 7.22
C THR A 100 -13.32 -6.94 6.83
N HIS A 101 -12.74 -6.42 5.75
CA HIS A 101 -12.91 -5.07 5.24
C HIS A 101 -12.46 -5.03 3.77
N PHE A 102 -12.96 -4.09 2.98
CA PHE A 102 -12.59 -3.97 1.56
C PHE A 102 -11.32 -3.16 1.32
N GLY A 103 -10.95 -2.26 2.24
CA GLY A 103 -9.74 -1.45 2.09
C GLY A 103 -9.31 -0.77 3.38
N GLY A 104 -8.02 -0.43 3.45
CA GLY A 104 -7.39 0.12 4.65
C GLY A 104 -6.87 -0.97 5.59
N PRO A 105 -6.64 -0.65 6.88
CA PRO A 105 -6.63 0.70 7.44
C PRO A 105 -5.46 1.52 6.88
N MET A 106 -5.69 2.79 6.54
CA MET A 106 -4.67 3.67 5.99
C MET A 106 -4.57 4.97 6.79
N LEU A 107 -3.35 5.34 7.17
CA LEU A 107 -3.09 6.63 7.82
C LEU A 107 -3.01 7.74 6.78
N GLY A 108 -3.69 8.84 7.05
CA GLY A 108 -3.65 10.08 6.28
C GLY A 108 -3.65 11.30 7.18
N ALA A 109 -3.50 12.48 6.59
CA ALA A 109 -3.55 13.77 7.31
C ALA A 109 -2.78 13.75 8.64
N VAL A 110 -1.55 13.21 8.62
CA VAL A 110 -0.69 13.09 9.80
C VAL A 110 -0.27 14.47 10.26
N ARG A 111 -0.47 14.76 11.54
CA ARG A 111 -0.22 16.04 12.22
C ARG A 111 0.67 15.83 13.44
N PRO A 112 1.20 16.90 14.06
CA PRO A 112 1.94 16.78 15.30
C PRO A 112 1.14 16.19 16.46
N ASP A 113 -0.18 16.32 16.43
CA ASP A 113 -1.08 15.91 17.51
C ASP A 113 -1.96 14.71 17.17
N GLY A 114 -1.77 14.08 16.00
CA GLY A 114 -2.62 12.97 15.58
C GLY A 114 -2.56 12.66 14.09
N ALA A 115 -3.58 11.95 13.61
CA ALA A 115 -3.74 11.60 12.20
C ALA A 115 -5.22 11.29 11.88
N ALA A 116 -5.52 11.00 10.63
CA ALA A 116 -6.77 10.36 10.22
C ALA A 116 -6.53 8.88 9.90
N VAL A 117 -7.45 8.02 10.28
CA VAL A 117 -7.45 6.59 9.92
C VAL A 117 -8.63 6.32 9.00
N TRP A 118 -8.34 5.95 7.76
CA TRP A 118 -9.34 5.59 6.75
C TRP A 118 -9.51 4.07 6.68
N LEU A 119 -10.76 3.60 6.62
CA LEU A 119 -11.13 2.19 6.41
C LEU A 119 -12.35 2.12 5.48
N ARG A 120 -12.46 1.05 4.70
CA ARG A 120 -13.68 0.68 3.98
C ARG A 120 -14.25 -0.65 4.45
N THR A 121 -15.43 -0.66 5.03
CA THR A 121 -16.06 -1.85 5.64
C THR A 121 -16.78 -2.72 4.60
N LEU A 122 -17.13 -3.96 4.97
CA LEU A 122 -17.86 -4.88 4.07
C LEU A 122 -19.36 -4.56 3.92
N ARG A 123 -19.88 -3.78 4.86
CA ARG A 123 -21.29 -3.39 5.02
C ARG A 123 -21.35 -2.16 5.94
N PRO A 124 -22.50 -1.46 6.05
CA PRO A 124 -22.66 -0.39 7.01
C PRO A 124 -22.31 -0.87 8.43
N ALA A 125 -21.48 -0.11 9.14
CA ALA A 125 -20.90 -0.53 10.41
C ALA A 125 -20.28 0.65 11.18
N LYS A 126 -20.09 0.47 12.49
CA LYS A 126 -19.37 1.41 13.36
C LYS A 126 -17.88 1.16 13.31
N VAL A 127 -17.08 2.18 13.04
CA VAL A 127 -15.61 2.09 13.01
C VAL A 127 -15.01 2.88 14.16
N GLU A 128 -14.16 2.21 14.94
CA GLU A 128 -13.42 2.80 16.06
C GLU A 128 -11.93 2.55 15.90
N VAL A 129 -11.11 3.44 16.46
CA VAL A 129 -9.65 3.29 16.50
C VAL A 129 -9.20 3.30 17.94
N LEU A 130 -8.50 2.25 18.37
CA LEU A 130 -7.90 2.16 19.69
C LEU A 130 -6.40 2.41 19.54
N VAL A 131 -5.89 3.43 20.23
CA VAL A 131 -4.49 3.84 20.22
C VAL A 131 -3.89 3.62 21.61
N THR A 132 -2.75 2.95 21.69
CA THR A 132 -2.02 2.77 22.95
C THR A 132 -1.16 4.00 23.22
N VAL A 133 -1.48 4.75 24.28
CA VAL A 133 -0.77 5.96 24.73
C VAL A 133 -0.31 5.73 26.16
N ASP A 134 1.01 5.79 26.40
CA ASP A 134 1.62 5.61 27.73
C ASP A 134 1.13 4.31 28.45
N GLY A 135 0.94 3.23 27.68
CA GLY A 135 0.49 1.92 28.17
C GLY A 135 -1.02 1.77 28.35
N GLN A 136 -1.81 2.82 28.10
CA GLN A 136 -3.27 2.81 28.18
C GLN A 136 -3.92 2.92 26.81
N GLU A 137 -5.08 2.29 26.63
CA GLU A 137 -5.83 2.40 25.38
C GLU A 137 -6.75 3.62 25.40
N LYS A 138 -6.68 4.42 24.32
CA LYS A 138 -7.61 5.50 24.04
C LYS A 138 -8.42 5.15 22.80
N THR A 139 -9.74 5.21 22.91
CA THR A 139 -10.67 4.97 21.80
C THR A 139 -11.04 6.28 21.11
N PHE A 140 -11.08 6.25 19.78
CA PHE A 140 -11.54 7.33 18.91
C PHE A 140 -12.65 6.81 18.01
N GLY A 141 -13.69 7.64 17.78
CA GLY A 141 -14.93 7.24 17.11
C GLY A 141 -16.09 7.06 18.11
N PRO A 142 -17.14 6.30 17.74
CA PRO A 142 -17.31 5.62 16.46
C PRO A 142 -17.56 6.60 15.31
N VAL A 143 -17.15 6.21 14.10
CA VAL A 143 -17.60 6.83 12.84
C VAL A 143 -18.41 5.79 12.08
N GLU A 144 -19.61 6.17 11.65
CA GLU A 144 -20.48 5.30 10.86
C GLU A 144 -19.97 5.21 9.43
N SER A 145 -19.68 3.99 8.99
CA SER A 145 -19.57 3.64 7.59
C SER A 145 -20.97 3.37 7.05
N THR A 146 -21.35 4.01 5.95
CA THR A 146 -22.72 3.95 5.40
C THR A 146 -22.67 3.75 3.90
N GLU A 147 -23.80 3.36 3.30
CA GLU A 147 -23.88 3.28 1.83
C GLU A 147 -23.65 4.65 1.18
N GLN A 148 -24.10 5.74 1.83
CA GLN A 148 -23.88 7.11 1.37
C GLN A 148 -22.40 7.51 1.37
N SER A 149 -21.61 6.97 2.30
CA SER A 149 -20.15 7.16 2.32
C SER A 149 -19.39 6.12 1.49
N ASP A 150 -20.09 5.33 0.66
CA ASP A 150 -19.53 4.20 -0.09
C ASP A 150 -18.70 3.27 0.82
N LEU A 151 -19.27 3.01 1.99
CA LEU A 151 -18.71 2.21 3.07
C LEU A 151 -17.36 2.69 3.60
N ALA A 152 -16.98 3.93 3.35
CA ALA A 152 -15.79 4.53 3.94
C ALA A 152 -16.10 5.13 5.31
N ALA A 153 -15.15 4.98 6.24
CA ALA A 153 -15.10 5.68 7.50
C ALA A 153 -13.71 6.34 7.67
N VAL A 154 -13.70 7.56 8.20
CA VAL A 154 -12.46 8.30 8.52
C VAL A 154 -12.51 8.70 9.99
N VAL A 155 -11.77 7.98 10.82
CA VAL A 155 -11.68 8.26 12.26
C VAL A 155 -10.54 9.24 12.51
N THR A 156 -10.85 10.38 13.12
CA THR A 156 -9.83 11.38 13.49
C THR A 156 -9.25 11.04 14.86
N VAL A 157 -7.94 10.84 14.90
CA VAL A 157 -7.15 10.67 16.14
C VAL A 157 -6.51 12.00 16.49
N THR A 158 -6.61 12.43 17.76
CA THR A 158 -6.10 13.71 18.27
C THR A 158 -5.45 13.55 19.66
N GLY A 159 -4.83 14.63 20.16
CA GLY A 159 -4.31 14.68 21.52
C GLY A 159 -3.06 13.83 21.76
N LEU A 160 -2.33 13.49 20.70
CA LEU A 160 -1.05 12.78 20.76
C LEU A 160 0.12 13.77 20.87
N LYS A 161 1.29 13.28 21.29
CA LYS A 161 2.52 14.08 21.35
C LYS A 161 3.20 14.07 19.97
N PRO A 162 3.86 15.17 19.57
CA PRO A 162 4.60 15.24 18.31
C PRO A 162 5.77 14.27 18.22
N GLY A 163 6.07 13.80 17.00
CA GLY A 163 7.24 12.98 16.68
C GLY A 163 7.26 11.61 17.37
N GLN A 164 6.11 11.10 17.80
CA GLN A 164 6.01 9.90 18.63
C GLN A 164 5.30 8.75 17.89
N ARG A 165 5.68 7.52 18.23
CA ARG A 165 5.09 6.29 17.67
C ARG A 165 4.03 5.75 18.64
N TYR A 166 2.89 5.35 18.08
CA TYR A 166 1.73 4.83 18.80
C TYR A 166 1.20 3.57 18.11
N PRO A 167 1.22 2.40 18.79
CA PRO A 167 0.49 1.23 18.33
C PRO A 167 -1.00 1.55 18.25
N TYR A 168 -1.68 1.04 17.23
CA TYR A 168 -3.13 1.15 17.13
C TYR A 168 -3.76 -0.09 16.50
N ARG A 169 -5.06 -0.26 16.78
CA ARG A 169 -5.92 -1.22 16.09
C ARG A 169 -7.24 -0.56 15.71
N VAL A 170 -7.89 -1.12 14.70
CA VAL A 170 -9.20 -0.66 14.22
C VAL A 170 -10.23 -1.72 14.54
N LEU A 171 -11.37 -1.28 15.07
CA LEU A 171 -12.52 -2.13 15.32
C LEU A 171 -13.64 -1.78 14.33
N VAL A 172 -14.34 -2.81 13.87
CA VAL A 172 -15.59 -2.71 13.12
C VAL A 172 -16.65 -3.43 13.95
N ASP A 173 -17.70 -2.72 14.36
CA ASP A 173 -18.75 -3.22 15.27
C ASP A 173 -18.16 -3.90 16.53
N GLY A 174 -17.13 -3.28 17.11
CA GLY A 174 -16.43 -3.78 18.31
C GLY A 174 -15.46 -4.94 18.06
N GLN A 175 -15.34 -5.45 16.84
CA GLN A 175 -14.42 -6.54 16.49
C GLN A 175 -13.18 -6.03 15.77
N ALA A 176 -12.01 -6.51 16.17
CA ALA A 176 -10.76 -6.14 15.50
C ALA A 176 -10.71 -6.68 14.08
N ILE A 177 -10.34 -5.83 13.13
CA ILE A 177 -10.13 -6.24 11.74
C ILE A 177 -8.87 -7.11 11.60
N ALA A 178 -8.88 -8.01 10.63
CA ALA A 178 -7.72 -8.81 10.29
C ALA A 178 -6.70 -7.96 9.50
N VAL A 179 -5.49 -7.79 10.02
CA VAL A 179 -4.35 -7.16 9.35
C VAL A 179 -3.12 -8.04 9.53
N ALA A 180 -2.16 -8.04 8.59
CA ALA A 180 -0.99 -8.92 8.75
C ALA A 180 -0.01 -8.47 9.84
N ALA A 181 -0.04 -7.19 10.20
CA ALA A 181 0.77 -6.65 11.29
C ALA A 181 -0.01 -5.57 12.05
N PRO A 182 0.23 -5.42 13.36
CA PRO A 182 -0.34 -4.31 14.13
C PRO A 182 -0.01 -2.96 13.51
N GLY A 183 -0.99 -2.05 13.49
CA GLY A 183 -0.81 -0.70 12.98
C GLY A 183 0.09 0.13 13.89
N THR A 184 0.92 1.00 13.31
CA THR A 184 1.66 2.03 14.05
C THR A 184 1.38 3.40 13.43
N LEU A 185 0.90 4.33 14.25
CA LEU A 185 0.75 5.75 13.91
C LEU A 185 2.00 6.49 14.37
N VAL A 186 2.62 7.25 13.49
CA VAL A 186 3.74 8.14 13.82
C VAL A 186 3.30 9.57 13.59
N THR A 187 3.22 10.38 14.65
CA THR A 187 2.83 11.79 14.53
C THR A 187 3.95 12.59 13.86
N ALA A 188 3.58 13.67 13.18
CA ALA A 188 4.56 14.59 12.62
C ALA A 188 5.39 15.22 13.76
N PRO A 189 6.63 15.64 13.49
CA PRO A 189 7.39 16.43 14.47
C PRO A 189 6.67 17.75 14.77
N ALA A 190 7.01 18.38 15.90
CA ALA A 190 6.56 19.74 16.19
C ALA A 190 7.04 20.72 15.10
N ALA A 191 6.40 21.87 14.99
CA ALA A 191 6.78 22.89 14.02
C ALA A 191 8.26 23.31 14.19
N GLY A 192 8.97 23.43 13.08
CA GLY A 192 10.39 23.79 13.03
C GLY A 192 11.21 22.88 12.13
N PRO A 193 12.54 23.07 12.08
CA PRO A 193 13.42 22.22 11.29
C PRO A 193 13.37 20.76 11.78
N ALA A 194 13.05 19.84 10.88
CA ALA A 194 13.03 18.41 11.16
C ALA A 194 13.47 17.60 9.94
N LYS A 195 13.99 16.39 10.18
CA LYS A 195 14.28 15.44 9.09
C LYS A 195 12.99 14.72 8.71
N ALA A 196 12.64 14.76 7.43
CA ALA A 196 11.53 14.00 6.87
C ALA A 196 12.03 13.08 5.75
N ARG A 197 11.43 11.89 5.65
CA ARG A 197 11.58 10.98 4.50
C ARG A 197 10.22 10.86 3.84
N ILE A 198 10.14 11.25 2.58
CA ILE A 198 8.91 11.23 1.80
C ILE A 198 9.12 10.29 0.63
N VAL A 199 8.21 9.33 0.47
CA VAL A 199 8.12 8.49 -0.73
C VAL A 199 6.89 8.95 -1.49
N PHE A 200 7.05 9.23 -2.79
CA PHE A 200 5.96 9.57 -3.67
C PHE A 200 5.80 8.48 -4.73
N GLY A 201 4.56 8.21 -5.11
CA GLY A 201 4.20 7.26 -6.15
C GLY A 201 3.08 7.84 -7.01
N SER A 202 3.06 7.46 -8.28
CA SER A 202 1.98 7.78 -9.22
C SER A 202 1.58 6.51 -9.96
N CYS A 203 0.41 6.52 -10.60
CA CYS A 203 -0.04 5.43 -11.46
C CYS A 203 -0.25 4.08 -10.77
N PHE A 204 -0.77 4.06 -9.53
CA PHE A 204 -1.37 2.85 -8.96
C PHE A 204 -2.70 2.57 -9.68
N HIS A 205 -2.61 2.18 -10.94
CA HIS A 205 -3.76 1.80 -11.72
C HIS A 205 -4.15 0.39 -11.32
N ARG A 206 -5.43 0.26 -10.95
CA ARG A 206 -6.24 -0.95 -10.93
C ARG A 206 -6.42 -1.62 -9.55
N TRP A 207 -7.48 -1.12 -8.89
CA TRP A 207 -8.24 -1.62 -7.73
C TRP A 207 -7.51 -1.81 -6.41
N GLY A 208 -7.91 -0.98 -5.42
CA GLY A 208 -7.40 -0.93 -4.05
C GLY A 208 -7.75 -2.12 -3.15
N LEU A 209 -7.87 -3.32 -3.70
CA LEU A 209 -7.86 -4.56 -2.91
C LEU A 209 -6.40 -4.88 -2.59
N VAL A 210 -5.88 -4.28 -1.52
CA VAL A 210 -4.50 -4.48 -1.09
C VAL A 210 -4.39 -5.83 -0.36
N PRO A 211 -3.56 -6.78 -0.81
CA PRO A 211 -3.23 -7.98 -0.06
C PRO A 211 -2.78 -7.64 1.37
N GLN A 212 -3.27 -8.36 2.36
CA GLN A 212 -2.90 -8.11 3.75
C GLN A 212 -1.42 -8.39 4.03
N ARG A 213 -0.73 -9.22 3.24
CA ARG A 213 0.70 -9.52 3.42
C ARG A 213 1.58 -8.73 2.48
N TYR A 214 2.06 -7.58 2.96
CA TYR A 214 3.29 -6.97 2.45
C TYR A 214 4.29 -6.89 3.60
N ASP A 215 5.30 -7.75 3.56
CA ASP A 215 6.51 -7.52 4.31
C ASP A 215 7.42 -6.60 3.48
N LEU A 216 7.53 -5.35 3.90
CA LEU A 216 8.44 -4.36 3.32
C LEU A 216 9.82 -4.38 3.99
N SER A 217 10.21 -5.48 4.66
CA SER A 217 11.52 -5.62 5.31
C SER A 217 12.73 -5.71 4.36
N LEU A 218 12.54 -5.67 3.04
CA LEU A 218 13.64 -5.64 2.08
C LEU A 218 14.25 -4.23 1.98
N GLY A 219 15.25 -3.97 2.83
CA GLY A 219 16.35 -3.04 2.50
C GLY A 219 16.51 -1.79 3.36
N LEU A 220 16.37 -1.90 4.68
CA LEU A 220 16.87 -0.88 5.62
C LEU A 220 17.92 -1.49 6.55
N THR A 221 19.13 -1.64 6.02
CA THR A 221 20.40 -1.55 6.76
C THR A 221 21.16 -0.36 6.22
#